data_AF-A0A1A6A7G8-F1
#
_entry.id   AF-A0A1A6A7G8-F1
#
_cell.length_a   1.000
_cell.length_b   1.000
_cell.length_c   1.000
_cell.angle_alpha   90.00
_cell.angle_beta   90.00
_cell.angle_gamma   90.00
#
_symmetry.space_group_name_H-M   'P 1'
#
loop_
_entity.id
_entity.type
_entity.pdbx_description
1 polymer ?
#
loop_
_entity_poly.entity_id
_entity_poly.type
_entity_poly.pdbx_seq_one_letter_code
_entity_poly.pdbx_strand_id
1 'polypeptide(L)'
;MHENKSLENAFATVGAVLWTVQAFPQLYKSFRSKSTRGVSPELMIIWALSSLFFCVYTIVRQLAIPAIVQIHFSLTVFTVLWVQCLYYGSGYSIKRSIFYGALWASGCIAFEVGSIFGLLAAQRHNITIPAQVYGYMSSITCVIGLLPQYYEIYKQKEVTGLSYPFVCTNAAGAVFYMISLFFRSSLDISAMVIYVLSAGMMLLIVVLALLLNPKAAKKRELEKTAVTATITTPPASTQPMKINLEDSLELPKRHYVTDYSSDSECESGPSTPTGLLPHHDVPILEYTPSGLEAHHETPFLSKYNPKADEKV
;
A
#
# COMPACT_ATOMS: atom_id res chain seq x y z
N MET A 1 -2.83 -0.23 -36.15
CA MET A 1 -2.37 -1.25 -35.19
C MET A 1 -3.03 -2.55 -35.58
N HIS A 2 -2.28 -3.66 -35.63
CA HIS A 2 -2.87 -4.98 -35.83
C HIS A 2 -3.31 -5.51 -34.46
N GLU A 3 -4.57 -5.89 -34.35
CA GLU A 3 -5.10 -6.51 -33.14
C GLU A 3 -4.34 -7.80 -32.84
N ASN A 4 -3.84 -7.95 -31.61
CA ASN A 4 -3.21 -9.17 -31.13
C ASN A 4 -3.61 -9.42 -29.67
N LYS A 5 -4.69 -10.19 -29.50
CA LYS A 5 -5.25 -10.53 -28.18
C LYS A 5 -4.25 -11.28 -27.29
N SER A 6 -3.38 -12.10 -27.86
CA SER A 6 -2.37 -12.85 -27.08
C SER A 6 -1.35 -11.90 -26.47
N LEU A 7 -0.84 -10.94 -27.25
CA LEU A 7 0.09 -9.91 -26.74
C LEU A 7 -0.62 -8.97 -25.76
N GLU A 8 -1.83 -8.50 -26.07
CA GLU A 8 -2.64 -7.70 -25.14
C GLU A 8 -2.75 -8.39 -23.76
N ASN A 9 -3.18 -9.66 -23.73
CA ASN A 9 -3.32 -10.40 -22.47
C ASN A 9 -1.96 -10.66 -21.80
N ALA A 10 -0.90 -10.93 -22.54
CA ALA A 10 0.43 -11.14 -21.97
C ALA A 10 0.95 -9.89 -21.25
N PHE A 11 0.95 -8.73 -21.93
CA PHE A 11 1.38 -7.47 -21.32
C PHE A 11 0.46 -7.05 -20.16
N ALA A 12 -0.86 -7.22 -20.31
CA ALA A 12 -1.81 -6.96 -19.22
C ALA A 12 -1.59 -7.90 -18.02
N THR A 13 -1.17 -9.15 -18.24
CA THR A 13 -0.85 -10.08 -17.15
C THR A 13 0.36 -9.61 -16.36
N VAL A 14 1.42 -9.15 -17.04
CA VAL A 14 2.60 -8.59 -16.36
C VAL A 14 2.21 -7.33 -15.58
N GLY A 15 1.43 -6.44 -16.20
CA GLY A 15 0.88 -5.26 -15.52
C GLY A 15 0.08 -5.62 -14.27
N ALA A 16 -0.77 -6.64 -14.40
CA ALA A 16 -1.60 -7.12 -13.30
C ALA A 16 -0.79 -7.66 -12.13
N VAL A 17 0.20 -8.51 -12.40
CA VAL A 17 1.08 -9.06 -11.36
C VAL A 17 1.83 -7.92 -10.64
N LEU A 18 2.36 -6.96 -11.38
CA LEU A 18 3.10 -5.83 -10.80
C LEU A 18 2.24 -4.97 -9.87
N TRP A 19 0.99 -4.65 -10.28
CA TRP A 19 0.07 -3.89 -9.42
C TRP A 19 -0.49 -4.72 -8.26
N THR A 20 -0.60 -6.05 -8.40
CA THR A 20 -0.91 -6.93 -7.27
C THR A 20 0.22 -6.93 -6.23
N VAL A 21 1.47 -7.08 -6.67
CA VAL A 21 2.66 -7.02 -5.82
C VAL A 21 2.83 -5.63 -5.19
N GLN A 22 2.33 -4.57 -5.83
CA GLN A 22 2.31 -3.24 -5.24
C GLN A 22 1.36 -3.16 -4.03
N ALA A 23 0.12 -3.64 -4.15
CA ALA A 23 -0.92 -3.43 -3.15
C ALA A 23 -0.85 -4.44 -1.99
N PHE A 24 -0.50 -5.70 -2.28
CA PHE A 24 -0.57 -6.81 -1.32
C PHE A 24 0.37 -6.70 -0.11
N PRO A 25 1.64 -6.26 -0.24
CA PRO A 25 2.57 -6.18 0.88
C PRO A 25 2.06 -5.25 1.99
N GLN A 26 1.37 -4.17 1.64
CA GLN A 26 0.83 -3.24 2.61
C GLN A 26 -0.32 -3.88 3.42
N LEU A 27 -1.19 -4.63 2.74
CA LEU A 27 -2.27 -5.41 3.37
C LEU A 27 -1.73 -6.50 4.31
N TYR A 28 -0.68 -7.20 3.88
CA TYR A 28 -0.04 -8.22 4.70
C TYR A 28 0.66 -7.60 5.92
N LYS A 29 1.39 -6.48 5.72
CA LYS A 29 2.11 -5.78 6.78
C LYS A 29 1.16 -5.28 7.87
N SER A 30 0.05 -4.63 7.51
CA SER A 30 -0.96 -4.17 8.49
C SER A 30 -1.60 -5.35 9.23
N PHE A 31 -1.90 -6.44 8.54
CA PHE A 31 -2.43 -7.65 9.17
C PHE A 31 -1.45 -8.27 10.15
N ARG A 32 -0.15 -8.32 9.82
CA ARG A 32 0.88 -8.95 10.66
C ARG A 32 1.28 -8.09 11.85
N SER A 33 1.38 -6.77 11.64
CA SER A 33 1.78 -5.80 12.67
C SER A 33 0.63 -5.34 13.57
N LYS A 34 -0.63 -5.62 13.19
CA LYS A 34 -1.84 -5.15 13.88
C LYS A 34 -1.86 -3.62 14.05
N SER A 35 -1.22 -2.91 13.13
CA SER A 35 -1.12 -1.45 13.13
C SER A 35 -1.24 -0.94 11.70
N THR A 36 -1.96 0.17 11.54
CA THR A 36 -2.07 0.92 10.28
C THR A 36 -1.34 2.26 10.37
N ARG A 37 -0.34 2.37 11.24
CA ARG A 37 0.46 3.59 11.36
C ARG A 37 1.14 3.89 10.02
N GLY A 38 0.89 5.09 9.47
CA GLY A 38 1.39 5.52 8.17
C GLY A 38 0.51 5.12 6.97
N VAL A 39 -0.66 4.50 7.20
CA VAL A 39 -1.66 4.25 6.15
C VAL A 39 -2.84 5.20 6.37
N SER A 40 -3.14 6.03 5.37
CA SER A 40 -4.31 6.93 5.44
C SER A 40 -5.60 6.17 5.09
N PRO A 41 -6.61 6.15 5.99
CA PRO A 41 -7.92 5.57 5.67
C PRO A 41 -8.63 6.32 4.54
N GLU A 42 -8.48 7.63 4.44
CA GLU A 42 -9.06 8.46 3.38
C GLU A 42 -8.51 8.07 2.01
N LEU A 43 -7.20 7.86 1.92
CA LEU A 43 -6.55 7.36 0.70
C LEU A 43 -7.15 6.02 0.27
N MET A 44 -7.30 5.07 1.21
CA MET A 44 -7.80 3.73 0.91
C MET A 44 -9.24 3.75 0.40
N ILE A 45 -10.13 4.56 1.00
CA ILE A 45 -11.52 4.63 0.54
C ILE A 45 -11.65 5.37 -0.80
N ILE A 46 -10.85 6.42 -1.05
CA ILE A 46 -10.84 7.12 -2.34
C ILE A 46 -10.31 6.20 -3.45
N TRP A 47 -9.27 5.41 -3.18
CA TRP A 47 -8.75 4.43 -4.14
C TRP A 47 -9.70 3.26 -4.37
N ALA A 48 -10.43 2.81 -3.34
CA ALA A 48 -11.52 1.85 -3.51
C ALA A 48 -12.60 2.41 -4.44
N LEU A 49 -13.04 3.67 -4.23
CA LEU A 49 -14.02 4.33 -5.09
C LEU A 49 -13.52 4.51 -6.53
N SER A 50 -12.25 4.89 -6.71
CA SER A 50 -11.62 4.96 -8.03
C SER A 50 -11.63 3.60 -8.73
N SER A 51 -11.30 2.54 -7.98
CA SER A 51 -11.30 1.17 -8.50
C SER A 51 -12.71 0.71 -8.88
N LEU A 52 -13.74 1.07 -8.10
CA LEU A 52 -15.14 0.76 -8.42
C LEU A 52 -15.56 1.30 -9.78
N PHE A 53 -15.27 2.57 -10.07
CA PHE A 53 -15.56 3.15 -11.39
C PHE A 53 -14.77 2.44 -12.49
N PHE A 54 -13.53 2.06 -12.23
CA PHE A 54 -12.70 1.39 -13.22
C PHE A 54 -13.10 -0.08 -13.45
N CYS A 55 -13.59 -0.80 -12.44
CA CYS A 55 -14.14 -2.16 -12.59
C CYS A 55 -15.28 -2.16 -13.63
N VAL A 56 -16.28 -1.29 -13.44
CA VAL A 56 -17.40 -1.12 -14.38
C VAL A 56 -16.87 -0.81 -15.79
N TYR A 57 -15.96 0.15 -15.88
CA TYR A 57 -15.37 0.56 -17.15
C TYR A 57 -14.64 -0.59 -17.86
N THR A 58 -13.77 -1.33 -17.15
CA THR A 58 -12.97 -2.42 -17.74
C THR A 58 -13.84 -3.57 -18.25
N ILE A 59 -14.94 -3.90 -17.56
CA ILE A 59 -15.90 -4.91 -18.01
C ILE A 59 -16.64 -4.43 -19.27
N VAL A 60 -17.23 -3.23 -19.22
CA VAL A 60 -18.05 -2.69 -20.31
C VAL A 60 -17.23 -2.43 -21.58
N ARG A 61 -15.96 -2.03 -21.42
CA ARG A 61 -15.02 -1.81 -22.54
C ARG A 61 -14.28 -3.08 -22.94
N GLN A 62 -14.52 -4.19 -22.26
CA GLN A 62 -13.90 -5.50 -22.54
C GLN A 62 -12.38 -5.37 -22.64
N LEU A 63 -11.75 -4.82 -21.60
CA LEU A 63 -10.29 -4.83 -21.46
C LEU A 63 -9.78 -6.27 -21.32
N ALA A 64 -8.48 -6.46 -21.47
CA ALA A 64 -7.83 -7.75 -21.23
C ALA A 64 -8.30 -8.37 -19.90
N ILE A 65 -8.55 -9.68 -19.89
CA ILE A 65 -9.04 -10.40 -18.69
C ILE A 65 -8.15 -10.14 -17.46
N PRO A 66 -6.80 -10.14 -17.56
CA PRO A 66 -5.95 -9.82 -16.42
C PRO A 66 -6.20 -8.42 -15.83
N ALA A 67 -6.46 -7.42 -16.68
CA ALA A 67 -6.75 -6.06 -16.23
C ALA A 67 -8.08 -5.98 -15.46
N ILE A 68 -9.11 -6.69 -15.95
CA ILE A 68 -10.41 -6.80 -15.27
C ILE A 68 -10.23 -7.47 -13.90
N VAL A 69 -9.57 -8.63 -13.84
CA VAL A 69 -9.36 -9.36 -12.57
C VAL A 69 -8.56 -8.51 -11.57
N GLN A 70 -7.51 -7.84 -12.04
CA GLN A 70 -6.64 -7.09 -11.16
C GLN A 70 -7.30 -5.85 -10.54
N ILE A 71 -8.16 -5.14 -11.27
CA ILE A 71 -8.84 -3.97 -10.69
C ILE A 71 -9.86 -4.38 -9.61
N HIS A 72 -10.55 -5.52 -9.78
CA HIS A 72 -11.43 -6.07 -8.74
C HIS A 72 -10.64 -6.52 -7.52
N PHE A 73 -9.46 -7.11 -7.74
CA PHE A 73 -8.53 -7.41 -6.66
C PHE A 73 -8.13 -6.13 -5.90
N SER A 74 -7.82 -5.05 -6.62
CA SER A 74 -7.45 -3.76 -6.00
C SER A 74 -8.59 -3.15 -5.20
N LEU A 75 -9.82 -3.14 -5.74
CA LEU A 75 -11.02 -2.71 -5.03
C LEU A 75 -11.16 -3.45 -3.69
N THR A 76 -10.94 -4.77 -3.71
CA THR A 76 -10.99 -5.62 -2.52
C THR A 76 -9.88 -5.26 -1.54
N VAL A 77 -8.62 -5.18 -1.99
CA VAL A 77 -7.48 -4.85 -1.13
C VAL A 77 -7.64 -3.49 -0.48
N PHE A 78 -8.04 -2.46 -1.22
CA PHE A 78 -8.25 -1.12 -0.67
C PHE A 78 -9.41 -1.07 0.32
N THR A 79 -10.50 -1.80 0.04
CA THR A 79 -11.63 -1.94 0.98
C THR A 79 -11.18 -2.62 2.28
N VAL A 80 -10.42 -3.72 2.20
CA VAL A 80 -9.91 -4.43 3.38
C VAL A 80 -8.93 -3.56 4.16
N LEU A 81 -8.02 -2.85 3.47
CA LEU A 81 -7.10 -1.90 4.10
C LEU A 81 -7.84 -0.78 4.83
N TRP A 82 -8.92 -0.24 4.24
CA TRP A 82 -9.77 0.75 4.89
C TRP A 82 -10.42 0.18 6.16
N VAL A 83 -10.99 -1.03 6.10
CA VAL A 83 -11.55 -1.73 7.28
C VAL A 83 -10.48 -1.97 8.35
N GLN A 84 -9.27 -2.34 7.96
CA GLN A 84 -8.15 -2.46 8.89
C GLN A 84 -7.77 -1.12 9.53
N CYS A 85 -7.85 -0.01 8.81
CA CYS A 85 -7.61 1.31 9.38
C CYS A 85 -8.69 1.68 10.41
N LEU A 86 -9.97 1.33 10.17
CA LEU A 86 -11.04 1.52 11.14
C LEU A 86 -10.78 0.71 12.43
N TYR A 87 -10.34 -0.54 12.28
CA TYR A 87 -10.12 -1.43 13.41
C TYR A 87 -8.83 -1.11 14.18
N TYR A 88 -7.68 -1.08 13.50
CA TYR A 88 -6.37 -0.89 14.12
C TYR A 88 -5.99 0.58 14.36
N GLY A 89 -6.50 1.52 13.56
CA GLY A 89 -6.15 2.93 13.64
C GLY A 89 -7.14 3.76 14.45
N SER A 90 -8.44 3.65 14.14
CA SER A 90 -9.50 4.46 14.78
C SER A 90 -10.07 3.83 16.06
N GLY A 91 -9.64 2.61 16.43
CA GLY A 91 -10.09 1.93 17.64
C GLY A 91 -11.54 1.45 17.61
N TYR A 92 -12.18 1.35 16.43
CA TYR A 92 -13.52 0.77 16.34
C TYR A 92 -13.50 -0.71 16.73
N SER A 93 -14.60 -1.21 17.31
CA SER A 93 -14.76 -2.66 17.52
C SER A 93 -14.74 -3.39 16.17
N ILE A 94 -14.23 -4.62 16.15
CA ILE A 94 -14.19 -5.48 14.96
C ILE A 94 -15.57 -5.65 14.31
N LYS A 95 -16.63 -5.78 15.11
CA LYS A 95 -18.01 -5.92 14.62
C LYS A 95 -18.46 -4.68 13.85
N ARG A 96 -18.14 -3.48 14.36
CA ARG A 96 -18.46 -2.20 13.71
C ARG A 96 -17.67 -2.03 12.41
N SER A 97 -16.38 -2.35 12.44
CA SER A 97 -15.50 -2.24 11.26
C SER A 97 -15.95 -3.16 10.14
N ILE A 98 -16.29 -4.42 10.47
CA ILE A 98 -16.85 -5.39 9.51
C ILE A 98 -18.22 -4.92 9.00
N PHE A 99 -19.08 -4.38 9.86
CA PHE A 99 -20.39 -3.87 9.45
C PHE A 99 -20.26 -2.74 8.40
N TYR A 100 -19.42 -1.74 8.65
CA TYR A 100 -19.18 -0.66 7.68
C TYR A 100 -18.53 -1.18 6.39
N GLY A 101 -17.59 -2.11 6.50
CA GLY A 101 -16.97 -2.77 5.34
C GLY A 101 -17.99 -3.54 4.49
N ALA A 102 -18.89 -4.29 5.13
CA ALA A 102 -19.94 -5.05 4.45
C ALA A 102 -20.98 -4.12 3.80
N LEU A 103 -21.38 -3.05 4.50
CA LEU A 103 -22.28 -2.03 3.94
C LEU A 103 -21.67 -1.40 2.69
N TRP A 104 -20.41 -0.95 2.76
CA TRP A 104 -19.67 -0.43 1.63
C TRP A 104 -19.56 -1.43 0.47
N ALA A 105 -19.15 -2.67 0.74
CA ALA A 105 -19.00 -3.71 -0.28
C ALA A 105 -20.33 -4.04 -0.96
N SER A 106 -21.43 -4.12 -0.20
CA SER A 106 -22.77 -4.35 -0.75
C SER A 106 -23.21 -3.20 -1.68
N GLY A 107 -22.92 -1.96 -1.30
CA GLY A 107 -23.17 -0.78 -2.14
C GLY A 107 -22.33 -0.78 -3.41
N CYS A 108 -21.06 -1.18 -3.31
CA CYS A 108 -20.18 -1.34 -4.47
C CYS A 108 -20.72 -2.38 -5.45
N ILE A 109 -21.10 -3.57 -4.97
CA ILE A 109 -21.64 -4.65 -5.82
C ILE A 109 -22.95 -4.19 -6.49
N ALA A 110 -23.87 -3.59 -5.73
CA ALA A 110 -25.13 -3.11 -6.27
C ALA A 110 -24.90 -2.02 -7.34
N PHE A 111 -24.01 -1.06 -7.06
CA PHE A 111 -23.63 -0.02 -8.00
C PHE A 111 -22.99 -0.58 -9.27
N GLU A 112 -22.02 -1.48 -9.12
CA GLU A 112 -21.30 -2.10 -10.22
C GLU A 112 -22.24 -2.86 -11.14
N VAL A 113 -23.06 -3.76 -10.57
CA VAL A 113 -24.02 -4.57 -11.33
C VAL A 113 -25.03 -3.67 -12.06
N GLY A 114 -25.63 -2.71 -11.36
CA GLY A 114 -26.59 -1.78 -11.96
C GLY A 114 -25.97 -0.94 -13.09
N SER A 115 -24.74 -0.47 -12.89
CA SER A 115 -24.01 0.33 -13.87
C SER A 115 -23.64 -0.50 -15.11
N ILE A 116 -23.18 -1.74 -14.93
CA ILE A 116 -22.85 -2.64 -16.03
C ILE A 116 -24.10 -2.88 -16.89
N PHE A 117 -25.23 -3.26 -16.28
CA PHE A 117 -26.47 -3.48 -17.04
C PHE A 117 -26.94 -2.22 -17.79
N GLY A 118 -26.90 -1.05 -17.13
CA GLY A 118 -27.27 0.21 -17.76
C GLY A 118 -26.37 0.61 -18.92
N LEU A 119 -25.06 0.46 -18.76
CA LEU A 119 -24.08 0.81 -19.79
C LEU A 119 -24.07 -0.19 -20.95
N LEU A 120 -24.25 -1.50 -20.67
CA LEU A 120 -24.41 -2.50 -21.71
C LEU A 120 -25.69 -2.25 -22.53
N ALA A 121 -26.79 -1.82 -21.89
CA ALA A 121 -28.00 -1.42 -22.60
C ALA A 121 -27.75 -0.22 -23.52
N ALA A 122 -27.01 0.80 -23.05
CA ALA A 122 -26.63 1.95 -23.87
C ALA A 122 -25.73 1.56 -25.07
N GLN A 123 -24.80 0.63 -24.87
CA GLN A 123 -23.91 0.13 -25.93
C GLN A 123 -24.66 -0.63 -27.03
N ARG A 124 -25.77 -1.30 -26.72
CA ARG A 124 -26.62 -1.93 -27.75
C ARG A 124 -27.19 -0.91 -28.73
N HIS A 125 -27.32 0.35 -28.31
CA HIS A 125 -27.71 1.48 -29.15
C HIS A 125 -26.52 2.25 -29.73
N ASN A 126 -25.30 1.67 -29.69
CA ASN A 126 -24.04 2.29 -30.14
C ASN A 126 -23.65 3.57 -29.37
N ILE A 127 -24.17 3.77 -28.16
CA ILE A 127 -23.85 4.93 -27.33
C ILE A 127 -22.68 4.56 -26.40
N THR A 128 -21.46 5.00 -26.74
CA THR A 128 -20.23 4.63 -26.01
C THR A 128 -19.76 5.64 -24.98
N ILE A 129 -20.24 6.89 -25.06
CA ILE A 129 -19.81 8.01 -24.20
C ILE A 129 -20.03 7.70 -22.70
N PRO A 130 -21.18 7.15 -22.26
CA PRO A 130 -21.42 6.87 -20.85
C PRO A 130 -20.37 5.94 -20.23
N ALA A 131 -19.88 4.95 -20.98
CA ALA A 131 -18.82 4.07 -20.50
C ALA A 131 -17.51 4.84 -20.31
N GLN A 132 -17.13 5.71 -21.26
CA GLN A 132 -15.90 6.51 -21.17
C GLN A 132 -15.90 7.46 -19.96
N VAL A 133 -17.07 7.97 -19.56
CA VAL A 133 -17.21 8.79 -18.35
C VAL A 133 -16.71 8.05 -17.12
N TYR A 134 -16.98 6.74 -16.97
CA TYR A 134 -16.51 5.97 -15.82
C TYR A 134 -14.98 5.88 -15.75
N GLY A 135 -14.29 5.73 -16.89
CA GLY A 135 -12.83 5.72 -16.92
C GLY A 135 -12.23 7.08 -16.57
N TYR A 136 -12.85 8.19 -17.00
CA TYR A 136 -12.42 9.54 -16.58
C TYR A 136 -12.73 9.84 -15.12
N MET A 137 -13.89 9.41 -14.60
CA MET A 137 -14.23 9.52 -13.19
C MET A 137 -13.21 8.78 -12.32
N SER A 138 -12.85 7.55 -12.71
CA SER A 138 -11.79 6.80 -12.05
C SER A 138 -10.45 7.56 -12.09
N SER A 139 -10.07 8.11 -13.26
CA SER A 139 -8.85 8.90 -13.40
C SER A 139 -8.81 10.10 -12.45
N ILE A 140 -9.91 10.86 -12.37
CA ILE A 140 -10.05 12.02 -11.48
C ILE A 140 -9.96 11.58 -10.02
N THR A 141 -10.71 10.55 -9.62
CA THR A 141 -10.69 10.02 -8.25
C THR A 141 -9.32 9.47 -7.87
N CYS A 142 -8.61 8.82 -8.79
CA CYS A 142 -7.24 8.35 -8.60
C CYS A 142 -6.28 9.50 -8.26
N VAL A 143 -6.34 10.60 -9.04
CA VAL A 143 -5.54 11.80 -8.80
C VAL A 143 -5.88 12.44 -7.45
N ILE A 144 -7.18 12.61 -7.16
CA ILE A 144 -7.65 13.15 -5.87
C ILE A 144 -7.12 12.33 -4.70
N GLY A 145 -7.16 10.99 -4.82
CA GLY A 145 -6.65 10.10 -3.78
C GLY A 145 -5.20 10.39 -3.41
N LEU A 146 -4.36 10.73 -4.39
CA LEU A 146 -2.94 11.03 -4.15
C LEU A 146 -2.65 12.45 -3.66
N LEU A 147 -3.60 13.39 -3.72
CA LEU A 147 -3.38 14.79 -3.32
C LEU A 147 -2.86 14.96 -1.89
N PRO A 148 -3.36 14.24 -0.86
CA PRO A 148 -2.81 14.35 0.49
C PRO A 148 -1.32 14.03 0.56
N GLN A 149 -0.86 13.02 -0.20
CA GLN A 149 0.55 12.66 -0.25
C GLN A 149 1.40 13.78 -0.86
N TYR A 150 0.92 14.43 -1.92
CA TYR A 150 1.59 15.59 -2.51
C TYR A 150 1.62 16.78 -1.57
N TYR A 151 0.52 17.01 -0.85
CA TYR A 151 0.43 18.07 0.14
C TYR A 151 1.43 17.85 1.29
N GLU A 152 1.56 16.62 1.78
CA GLU A 152 2.57 16.27 2.78
C GLU A 152 3.98 16.52 2.28
N ILE A 153 4.32 16.08 1.07
CA ILE A 153 5.63 16.35 0.46
C ILE A 153 5.88 17.86 0.35
N TYR A 154 4.88 18.62 -0.08
CA TYR A 154 4.97 20.07 -0.19
C TYR A 154 5.20 20.74 1.18
N LYS A 155 4.52 20.26 2.24
CA LYS A 155 4.64 20.81 3.60
C LYS A 155 5.97 20.44 4.25
N GLN A 156 6.38 19.18 4.16
CA GLN A 156 7.60 18.67 4.79
C GLN A 156 8.88 19.07 4.04
N LYS A 157 8.76 19.50 2.76
CA LYS A 157 9.90 19.77 1.86
C LYS A 157 10.87 18.59 1.76
N GLU A 158 10.35 17.39 1.97
CA GLU A 158 11.05 16.12 1.97
C GLU A 158 10.05 15.02 1.66
N VAL A 159 10.48 13.99 0.93
CA VAL A 159 9.66 12.83 0.63
C VAL A 159 9.96 11.74 1.66
N THR A 160 9.23 11.77 2.77
CA THR A 160 9.32 10.77 3.84
C THR A 160 8.30 9.64 3.65
N GLY A 161 8.67 8.39 3.96
CA GLY A 161 7.72 7.27 3.98
C GLY A 161 7.44 6.59 2.62
N LEU A 162 8.14 6.98 1.56
CA LEU A 162 7.98 6.39 0.23
C LEU A 162 8.63 5.01 0.15
N SER A 163 7.86 3.98 -0.19
CA SER A 163 8.39 2.65 -0.52
C SER A 163 8.85 2.64 -1.98
N TYR A 164 10.17 2.62 -2.22
CA TYR A 164 10.71 2.53 -3.58
C TYR A 164 10.18 1.31 -4.36
N PRO A 165 10.06 0.10 -3.77
CA PRO A 165 9.41 -1.02 -4.45
C PRO A 165 7.99 -0.71 -4.92
N PHE A 166 7.17 -0.08 -4.07
CA PHE A 166 5.80 0.31 -4.41
C PHE A 166 5.74 1.22 -5.64
N VAL A 167 6.64 2.21 -5.68
CA VAL A 167 6.70 3.19 -6.78
C VAL A 167 7.16 2.54 -8.08
N CYS A 168 8.21 1.71 -8.02
CA CYS A 168 8.75 1.02 -9.18
C CYS A 168 7.73 0.03 -9.75
N THR A 169 7.07 -0.79 -8.93
CA THR A 169 6.07 -1.74 -9.38
C THR A 169 4.82 -1.04 -9.93
N ASN A 170 4.42 0.11 -9.36
CA ASN A 170 3.35 0.93 -9.93
C ASN A 170 3.67 1.39 -11.34
N ALA A 171 4.81 2.09 -11.50
CA ALA A 171 5.20 2.72 -12.74
C ALA A 171 5.42 1.67 -13.83
N ALA A 172 6.11 0.58 -13.50
CA ALA A 172 6.30 -0.55 -14.41
C ALA A 172 4.94 -1.16 -14.80
N GLY A 173 4.07 -1.47 -13.84
CA GLY A 173 2.76 -2.07 -14.15
C GLY A 173 1.90 -1.18 -15.04
N ALA A 174 1.92 0.14 -14.82
CA ALA A 174 1.24 1.11 -15.66
C ALA A 174 1.78 1.10 -17.10
N VAL A 175 3.11 1.03 -17.27
CA VAL A 175 3.74 0.91 -18.59
C VAL A 175 3.32 -0.38 -19.30
N PHE A 176 3.32 -1.51 -18.61
CA PHE A 176 2.86 -2.79 -19.17
C PHE A 176 1.38 -2.74 -19.58
N TYR A 177 0.52 -2.09 -18.79
CA TYR A 177 -0.87 -1.87 -19.17
C TYR A 177 -1.01 -0.94 -20.38
N MET A 178 -0.24 0.15 -20.47
CA MET A 178 -0.24 1.01 -21.67
C MET A 178 0.19 0.24 -22.92
N ILE A 179 1.24 -0.58 -22.81
CA ILE A 179 1.71 -1.44 -23.90
C ILE A 179 0.60 -2.41 -24.33
N SER A 180 -0.14 -3.00 -23.37
CA SER A 180 -1.25 -3.90 -23.67
C SER A 180 -2.33 -3.24 -24.56
N LEU A 181 -2.63 -1.96 -24.32
CA LEU A 181 -3.66 -1.23 -25.08
C LEU A 181 -3.30 -1.00 -26.56
N PHE A 182 -2.00 -0.98 -26.90
CA PHE A 182 -1.55 -0.83 -28.29
C PHE A 182 -1.83 -2.07 -29.17
N PHE A 183 -2.11 -3.23 -28.53
CA PHE A 183 -2.47 -4.46 -29.24
C PHE A 183 -3.98 -4.65 -29.43
N ARG A 184 -4.79 -3.67 -29.01
CA ARG A 184 -6.24 -3.66 -29.27
C ARG A 184 -6.56 -3.19 -30.69
N SER A 185 -7.75 -3.53 -31.16
CA SER A 185 -8.31 -3.06 -32.44
C SER A 185 -8.47 -1.54 -32.49
N SER A 186 -8.77 -0.93 -31.35
CA SER A 186 -8.82 0.52 -31.16
C SER A 186 -8.16 0.88 -29.84
N LEU A 187 -7.36 1.94 -29.87
CA LEU A 187 -6.70 2.44 -28.67
C LEU A 187 -7.74 3.06 -27.74
N ASP A 188 -7.87 2.50 -26.54
CA ASP A 188 -8.81 3.02 -25.55
C ASP A 188 -8.20 4.18 -24.77
N ILE A 189 -8.53 5.41 -25.20
CA ILE A 189 -7.99 6.65 -24.64
C ILE A 189 -8.33 6.78 -23.14
N SER A 190 -9.51 6.37 -22.72
CA SER A 190 -9.94 6.53 -21.33
C SER A 190 -9.12 5.64 -20.39
N ALA A 191 -8.81 4.41 -20.80
CA ALA A 191 -7.88 3.53 -20.09
C ALA A 191 -6.44 4.08 -20.13
N MET A 192 -6.01 4.59 -21.29
CA MET A 192 -4.67 5.18 -21.43
C MET A 192 -4.47 6.34 -20.44
N VAL A 193 -5.48 7.19 -20.26
CA VAL A 193 -5.41 8.34 -19.35
C VAL A 193 -5.13 7.91 -17.90
N ILE A 194 -5.85 6.91 -17.35
CA ILE A 194 -5.58 6.48 -15.98
C ILE A 194 -4.19 5.87 -15.82
N TYR A 195 -3.72 5.10 -16.80
CA TYR A 195 -2.38 4.49 -16.74
C TYR A 195 -1.26 5.54 -16.86
N VAL A 196 -1.42 6.51 -17.78
CA VAL A 196 -0.49 7.64 -17.92
C VAL A 196 -0.47 8.49 -16.66
N LEU A 197 -1.63 8.85 -16.10
CA LEU A 197 -1.72 9.64 -14.87
C LEU A 197 -1.09 8.87 -13.70
N SER A 198 -1.37 7.58 -13.57
CA SER A 198 -0.79 6.74 -12.53
C SER A 198 0.75 6.68 -12.63
N ALA A 199 1.29 6.46 -13.84
CA ALA A 199 2.73 6.45 -14.06
C ALA A 199 3.36 7.84 -13.83
N GLY A 200 2.75 8.89 -14.37
CA GLY A 200 3.22 10.27 -14.30
C GLY A 200 3.24 10.80 -12.87
N MET A 201 2.20 10.50 -12.07
CA MET A 201 2.17 10.85 -10.66
C MET A 201 3.29 10.15 -9.88
N MET A 202 3.50 8.85 -10.11
CA MET A 202 4.59 8.17 -9.43
C MET A 202 5.97 8.68 -9.84
N LEU A 203 6.16 8.98 -11.12
CA LEU A 203 7.40 9.58 -11.62
C LEU A 203 7.63 10.96 -10.99
N LEU A 204 6.59 11.78 -10.86
CA LEU A 204 6.68 13.08 -10.20
C LEU A 204 7.12 12.93 -8.74
N ILE A 205 6.57 11.96 -8.00
CA ILE A 205 7.01 11.68 -6.62
C ILE A 205 8.51 11.30 -6.58
N VAL A 206 8.98 10.47 -7.52
CA VAL A 206 10.41 10.12 -7.63
C VAL A 206 11.26 11.37 -7.88
N VAL A 207 10.86 12.21 -8.83
CA VAL A 207 11.58 13.46 -9.13
C VAL A 207 11.63 14.37 -7.91
N LEU A 208 10.50 14.53 -7.20
CA LEU A 208 10.45 15.29 -5.95
C LEU A 208 11.37 14.69 -4.88
N ALA A 209 11.42 13.36 -4.75
CA ALA A 209 12.31 12.69 -3.79
C ALA A 209 13.79 12.96 -4.11
N LEU A 210 14.17 12.86 -5.39
CA LEU A 210 15.53 13.14 -5.85
C LEU A 210 15.93 14.61 -5.65
N LEU A 211 15.00 15.54 -5.78
CA LEU A 211 15.27 16.97 -5.63
C LEU A 211 15.23 17.45 -4.17
N LEU A 212 14.31 16.94 -3.36
CA LEU A 212 14.03 17.42 -2.01
C LEU A 212 14.85 16.69 -0.94
N ASN A 213 15.03 15.37 -1.06
CA ASN A 213 15.70 14.59 0.00
C ASN A 213 17.17 14.99 0.21
N PRO A 214 17.99 15.23 -0.84
CA PRO A 214 19.36 15.73 -0.64
C PRO A 214 19.38 17.13 -0.01
N LYS A 215 18.43 18.00 -0.37
CA LYS A 215 18.33 19.35 0.19
C LYS A 215 17.95 19.30 1.67
N ALA A 216 17.00 18.44 2.04
CA ALA A 216 16.60 18.21 3.41
C ALA A 216 17.75 17.62 4.24
N ALA A 217 18.49 16.65 3.70
CA ALA A 217 19.66 16.09 4.36
C ALA A 217 20.73 17.16 4.65
N LYS A 218 21.07 17.99 3.66
CA LYS A 218 22.03 19.08 3.84
C LYS A 218 21.57 20.09 4.91
N LYS A 219 20.27 20.42 4.94
CA LYS A 219 19.70 21.32 5.95
C LYS A 219 19.85 20.75 7.36
N ARG A 220 19.56 19.47 7.56
CA ARG A 220 19.73 18.78 8.85
C ARG A 220 21.17 18.79 9.34
N GLU A 221 22.15 18.61 8.44
CA GLU A 221 23.57 18.65 8.82
C GLU A 221 24.03 20.05 9.24
N LEU A 222 23.54 21.10 8.57
CA LEU A 222 23.82 22.49 8.95
C LEU A 222 23.20 22.84 10.32
N GLU A 223 21.97 22.39 10.59
CA GLU A 223 21.29 22.61 11.88
C GLU A 223 22.02 21.89 13.02
N LYS A 224 22.45 20.62 12.83
CA LYS A 224 23.26 19.89 13.82
C LYS A 224 24.58 20.61 14.12
N THR A 225 25.24 21.12 13.09
CA THR A 225 26.52 21.85 13.25
C THR A 225 26.34 23.16 14.01
N ALA A 226 25.26 23.91 13.73
CA ALA A 226 24.94 25.15 14.42
C ALA A 226 24.58 24.94 15.91
N VAL A 227 23.80 23.91 16.21
CA VAL A 227 23.46 23.55 17.60
C VAL A 227 24.71 23.11 18.36
N THR A 228 25.57 22.28 17.75
CA THR A 228 26.84 21.85 18.36
C THR A 228 27.77 23.04 18.61
N ALA A 229 27.90 23.97 17.66
CA ALA A 229 28.70 25.18 17.83
C ALA A 229 28.19 26.06 18.99
N THR A 230 26.87 26.14 19.17
CA THR A 230 26.26 26.93 20.26
C THR A 230 26.54 26.31 21.63
N ILE A 231 26.48 24.98 21.76
CA ILE A 231 26.71 24.25 23.02
C ILE A 231 28.20 24.24 23.42
N THR A 232 29.12 24.35 22.45
CA THR A 232 30.57 24.28 22.72
C THR A 232 31.20 25.66 23.00
N THR A 233 30.43 26.75 22.94
CA THR A 233 30.90 28.07 23.37
C THR A 233 30.93 28.13 24.90
N PRO A 234 32.09 28.38 25.56
CA PRO A 234 32.12 28.60 27.00
C PRO A 234 31.24 29.82 27.32
N PRO A 235 30.53 29.86 28.47
CA PRO A 235 29.90 31.10 28.90
C PRO A 235 31.01 32.14 29.04
N ALA A 236 31.03 33.12 28.14
CA ALA A 236 31.80 34.32 28.35
C ALA A 236 31.36 34.89 29.70
N SER A 237 32.32 35.10 30.59
CA SER A 237 32.13 35.56 31.95
C SER A 237 31.35 36.89 31.94
N THR A 238 30.04 36.83 32.14
CA THR A 238 29.25 37.99 32.48
C THR A 238 29.17 38.07 34.00
N GLN A 239 29.73 39.15 34.52
CA GLN A 239 29.77 39.53 35.93
C GLN A 239 28.41 39.41 36.63
N PRO A 240 28.38 39.26 37.98
CA PRO A 240 27.13 39.05 38.70
C PRO A 240 26.18 40.24 38.50
N MET A 241 25.07 39.98 37.81
CA MET A 241 23.94 40.89 37.71
C MET A 241 23.34 41.06 39.11
N LYS A 242 23.44 42.27 39.67
CA LYS A 242 22.73 42.65 40.89
C LYS A 242 21.23 42.57 40.63
N ILE A 243 20.55 41.66 41.32
CA ILE A 243 19.09 41.61 41.35
C ILE A 243 18.64 42.71 42.31
N ASN A 244 18.16 43.83 41.76
CA ASN A 244 17.33 44.76 42.50
C ASN A 244 15.91 44.17 42.54
N LEU A 245 15.51 43.76 43.74
CA LEU A 245 14.20 43.24 44.08
C LEU A 245 13.24 44.41 44.29
N GLU A 246 12.71 44.98 43.21
CA GLU A 246 11.55 45.88 43.19
C GLU A 246 11.44 46.44 41.77
N ASP A 247 10.64 45.81 40.90
CA ASP A 247 9.55 46.49 40.22
C ASP A 247 8.73 45.50 39.37
N SER A 248 7.42 45.74 39.36
CA SER A 248 6.49 45.40 38.26
C SER A 248 6.04 43.94 38.11
N LEU A 249 5.01 43.63 38.92
CA LEU A 249 3.85 42.84 38.51
C LEU A 249 3.46 43.10 37.04
N GLU A 250 3.49 42.08 36.19
CA GLU A 250 2.51 41.88 35.12
C GLU A 250 2.62 40.45 34.55
N LEU A 251 1.53 39.68 34.68
CA LEU A 251 1.38 38.32 34.14
C LEU A 251 0.94 38.37 32.66
N PRO A 252 1.54 37.57 31.77
CA PRO A 252 0.79 37.03 30.65
C PRO A 252 0.81 35.49 30.55
N LYS A 253 -0.39 35.00 30.27
CA LYS A 253 -0.92 33.66 30.00
C LYS A 253 0.05 32.59 29.44
N ARG A 254 0.01 31.44 30.13
CA ARG A 254 0.57 30.12 29.80
C ARG A 254 0.10 29.61 28.43
N HIS A 255 1.00 29.49 27.45
CA HIS A 255 0.81 28.63 26.28
C HIS A 255 1.56 27.30 26.52
N TYR A 256 0.83 26.19 26.51
CA TYR A 256 1.40 24.85 26.57
C TYR A 256 2.11 24.55 25.25
N VAL A 257 3.44 24.43 25.30
CA VAL A 257 4.25 23.79 24.26
C VAL A 257 4.62 22.42 24.82
N THR A 258 4.11 21.36 24.20
CA THR A 258 4.57 19.99 24.46
C THR A 258 5.74 19.69 23.52
N ASP A 259 6.93 19.57 24.09
CA ASP A 259 8.13 19.03 23.47
C ASP A 259 7.90 17.57 23.03
N TYR A 260 8.25 17.26 21.77
CA TYR A 260 8.52 15.89 21.34
C TYR A 260 9.99 15.58 21.65
N SER A 261 10.21 14.90 22.78
CA SER A 261 11.51 14.32 23.10
C SER A 261 11.83 13.18 22.13
N SER A 262 13.10 13.17 21.73
CA SER A 262 13.79 12.11 21.02
C SER A 262 14.06 10.95 21.98
N ASP A 263 13.31 9.86 21.88
CA ASP A 263 13.68 8.62 22.56
C ASP A 263 14.07 7.56 21.52
N SER A 264 15.40 7.37 21.43
CA SER A 264 15.98 6.11 20.98
C SER A 264 15.91 5.14 22.15
N GLU A 265 15.21 4.03 22.00
CA GLU A 265 15.34 2.91 22.94
C GLU A 265 15.56 1.61 22.17
N CYS A 266 16.72 1.01 22.44
CA CYS A 266 17.00 -0.39 22.21
C CYS A 266 16.55 -1.20 23.43
N GLU A 267 15.96 -2.36 23.13
CA GLU A 267 15.79 -3.57 23.97
C GLU A 267 15.13 -3.48 25.36
N SER A 268 13.99 -4.17 25.50
CA SER A 268 13.83 -5.25 26.49
C SER A 268 12.47 -5.95 26.35
N GLY A 269 12.49 -7.28 26.51
CA GLY A 269 11.31 -8.17 26.55
C GLY A 269 10.51 -8.07 27.87
N PRO A 270 9.58 -9.01 28.11
CA PRO A 270 8.16 -8.70 28.24
C PRO A 270 7.67 -8.59 29.68
N SER A 271 6.55 -7.87 29.88
CA SER A 271 5.77 -7.94 31.13
C SER A 271 4.29 -7.77 30.83
N THR A 272 3.56 -8.87 30.96
CA THR A 272 2.09 -8.88 31.11
C THR A 272 1.76 -8.92 32.61
N PRO A 273 0.65 -8.33 33.05
CA PRO A 273 -0.18 -8.92 34.10
C PRO A 273 -1.64 -9.06 33.60
N THR A 274 -2.09 -10.28 33.28
CA THR A 274 -2.81 -11.23 34.15
C THR A 274 -4.25 -10.83 34.44
N GLY A 275 -5.18 -11.67 33.94
CA GLY A 275 -6.57 -11.70 34.39
C GLY A 275 -7.46 -12.63 33.57
N LEU A 276 -7.23 -13.95 33.64
CA LEU A 276 -8.22 -15.07 33.64
C LEU A 276 -7.56 -16.42 33.26
N LEU A 277 -7.65 -17.40 34.17
CA LEU A 277 -7.19 -18.81 34.09
C LEU A 277 -8.35 -19.75 33.62
N PRO A 278 -8.16 -21.08 33.46
CA PRO A 278 -7.35 -21.81 32.46
C PRO A 278 -8.19 -22.95 31.79
N HIS A 279 -7.53 -23.81 31.01
CA HIS A 279 -7.91 -25.18 30.53
C HIS A 279 -7.93 -25.34 29.01
N HIS A 280 -6.82 -25.80 28.43
CA HIS A 280 -6.69 -27.11 27.76
C HIS A 280 -5.28 -27.26 27.20
N ASP A 281 -4.55 -28.27 27.70
CA ASP A 281 -3.21 -28.64 27.27
C ASP A 281 -3.22 -29.29 25.87
N VAL A 282 -2.28 -28.88 25.01
CA VAL A 282 -1.83 -29.66 23.85
C VAL A 282 -0.29 -29.56 23.78
N PRO A 283 0.45 -30.67 23.85
CA PRO A 283 1.91 -30.66 23.84
C PRO A 283 2.49 -30.43 22.43
N ILE A 284 3.50 -29.58 22.34
CA ILE A 284 4.32 -29.33 21.14
C ILE A 284 5.57 -30.23 21.20
N LEU A 285 5.77 -31.06 20.18
CA LEU A 285 6.98 -31.85 19.96
C LEU A 285 8.12 -30.94 19.46
N GLU A 286 9.18 -30.83 20.25
CA GLU A 286 10.50 -30.35 19.85
C GLU A 286 11.25 -31.44 19.07
N TYR A 287 11.86 -31.08 17.94
CA TYR A 287 12.87 -31.91 17.28
C TYR A 287 14.12 -31.05 17.02
N THR A 288 15.19 -31.37 17.75
CA THR A 288 16.53 -30.81 17.61
C THR A 288 17.36 -31.66 16.65
N PRO A 289 18.26 -31.08 15.82
CA PRO A 289 19.08 -31.82 14.87
C PRO A 289 20.50 -32.07 15.40
N SER A 290 20.96 -33.32 15.37
CA SER A 290 22.38 -33.66 15.57
C SER A 290 22.70 -35.07 15.09
N GLY A 291 23.77 -35.22 14.30
CA GLY A 291 24.48 -36.50 14.14
C GLY A 291 24.82 -36.88 12.69
N LEU A 292 26.03 -36.52 12.25
CA LEU A 292 26.73 -37.02 11.06
C LEU A 292 27.43 -38.36 11.44
N GLU A 293 27.34 -39.41 10.61
CA GLU A 293 28.31 -40.53 10.43
C GLU A 293 27.71 -41.48 9.34
N ALA A 294 28.23 -41.62 8.11
CA ALA A 294 29.52 -42.11 7.60
C ALA A 294 29.58 -43.65 7.35
N HIS A 295 29.59 -44.03 6.05
CA HIS A 295 30.14 -45.26 5.42
C HIS A 295 29.56 -46.65 5.86
N HIS A 296 29.49 -47.75 5.09
CA HIS A 296 30.19 -48.27 3.91
C HIS A 296 29.37 -49.42 3.27
N GLU A 297 29.73 -49.74 2.02
CA GLU A 297 29.26 -50.79 1.08
C GLU A 297 29.29 -52.24 1.64
N THR A 298 28.46 -53.21 1.21
CA THR A 298 28.58 -53.99 -0.05
C THR A 298 27.42 -55.01 -0.20
N PRO A 299 27.20 -55.60 -1.41
CA PRO A 299 26.00 -56.34 -1.83
C PRO A 299 26.16 -57.88 -1.83
N PHE A 300 25.08 -58.66 -2.08
CA PHE A 300 25.01 -59.81 -3.02
C PHE A 300 23.71 -60.65 -2.88
N LEU A 301 23.10 -60.93 -4.04
CA LEU A 301 22.40 -62.15 -4.49
C LEU A 301 20.93 -62.49 -4.15
N SER A 302 20.16 -62.51 -5.25
CA SER A 302 19.45 -63.69 -5.79
C SER A 302 18.11 -64.13 -5.19
N LYS A 303 17.03 -63.88 -5.95
CA LYS A 303 16.34 -64.94 -6.73
C LYS A 303 15.24 -64.36 -7.62
N TYR A 304 15.33 -64.69 -8.90
CA TYR A 304 14.29 -64.59 -9.91
C TYR A 304 13.36 -65.81 -9.81
N ASN A 305 12.04 -65.64 -9.95
CA ASN A 305 11.17 -66.65 -10.56
C ASN A 305 9.89 -65.99 -11.15
N PRO A 306 9.53 -66.25 -12.43
CA PRO A 306 8.41 -65.64 -13.12
C PRO A 306 7.18 -66.59 -13.19
N LYS A 307 6.06 -66.05 -13.70
CA LYS A 307 4.81 -66.70 -14.17
C LYS A 307 3.63 -66.78 -13.20
N ALA A 308 2.63 -65.97 -13.49
CA ALA A 308 1.21 -66.31 -13.69
C ALA A 308 0.52 -64.98 -14.03
N ASP A 309 0.49 -64.56 -15.30
CA ASP A 309 -0.55 -64.88 -16.29
C ASP A 309 -2.00 -64.86 -15.74
N GLU A 310 -2.80 -64.04 -16.42
CA GLU A 310 -4.20 -64.28 -16.78
C GLU A 310 -5.33 -63.59 -15.97
N LYS A 311 -5.94 -62.59 -16.64
CA LYS A 311 -7.36 -62.16 -16.66
C LYS A 311 -8.05 -61.86 -15.31
N VAL A 312 -8.54 -60.62 -15.14
CA VAL A 312 -9.87 -60.09 -15.54
C VAL A 312 -9.80 -58.56 -15.50
#